data_AF-A0A7S3ER60-F1
#
_entry.id   AF-A0A7S3ER60-F1
#
_cell.length_a   1.000
_cell.length_b   1.000
_cell.length_c   1.000
_cell.angle_alpha   90.00
_cell.angle_beta   90.00
_cell.angle_gamma   90.00
#
_symmetry.space_group_name_H-M   'P 1'
#
loop_
_entity.id
_entity.type
_entity.pdbx_description
1 polymer ?
#
loop_
_entity_poly.entity_id
_entity_poly.type
_entity_poly.pdbx_seq_one_letter_code
_entity_poly.pdbx_strand_id
1 'polypeptide(L)'
;AVMPGSLGIEAMHQTLELYCVHTGLAAGVSQPTFTHDLGVTKWKYRGQLTPKNDRCDVEVHITSVERAGGGVTILADGYLYVDHLRVYHATGLRIRIEPGAAPKAAPRLAPAASAPTNALKASAVDAAAMRKALLDV
;
A
#
# COMPACT_ATOMS: atom_id res chain seq x y z
N ALA A 1 14.09 -1.90 21.08
CA ALA A 1 14.07 -2.15 19.63
C ALA A 1 13.22 -1.08 18.96
N VAL A 2 13.53 -0.71 17.72
CA VAL A 2 12.78 0.30 16.94
C VAL A 2 12.50 -0.27 15.54
N MET A 3 11.38 0.11 14.93
CA MET A 3 11.10 -0.24 13.53
C MET A 3 12.12 0.46 12.59
N PRO A 4 12.62 -0.22 11.55
CA PRO A 4 13.40 0.44 10.50
C PRO A 4 12.58 1.54 9.80
N GLY A 5 13.12 2.76 9.72
CA GLY A 5 12.40 3.90 9.15
C GLY A 5 12.05 3.75 7.67
N SER A 6 12.84 2.98 6.91
CA SER A 6 12.56 2.69 5.50
C SER A 6 11.23 1.95 5.30
N LEU A 7 10.82 1.12 6.27
CA LEU A 7 9.55 0.40 6.20
C LEU A 7 8.36 1.36 6.21
N GLY A 8 8.50 2.52 6.86
CA GLY A 8 7.47 3.56 6.84
C GLY A 8 7.32 4.23 5.47
N ILE A 9 8.41 4.40 4.72
CA ILE A 9 8.37 4.93 3.35
C ILE A 9 7.75 3.90 2.41
N GLU A 10 8.14 2.63 2.55
CA GLU A 10 7.55 1.52 1.79
C GLU A 10 6.04 1.40 2.03
N ALA A 11 5.58 1.54 3.29
CA ALA A 11 4.16 1.53 3.59
C ALA A 11 3.38 2.66 2.87
N MET A 12 3.99 3.83 2.67
CA MET A 12 3.40 4.90 1.86
C MET A 12 3.30 4.51 0.38
N HIS A 13 4.34 3.88 -0.18
CA HIS A 13 4.29 3.37 -1.55
C HIS A 13 3.20 2.31 -1.73
N GLN A 14 3.11 1.34 -0.82
CA GLN A 14 2.07 0.30 -0.88
C GLN A 14 0.66 0.88 -0.71
N THR A 15 0.49 1.91 0.13
CA THR A 15 -0.79 2.62 0.25
C THR A 15 -1.15 3.34 -1.05
N LEU A 16 -0.17 3.93 -1.74
CA LEU A 16 -0.35 4.57 -3.03
C LEU A 16 -0.71 3.56 -4.14
N GLU A 17 -0.06 2.39 -4.15
CA GLU A 17 -0.39 1.29 -5.05
C GLU A 17 -1.80 0.76 -4.80
N LEU A 18 -2.16 0.55 -3.52
CA LEU A 18 -3.50 0.13 -3.12
C LEU A 18 -4.57 1.13 -3.59
N TYR A 19 -4.32 2.42 -3.44
CA TYR A 19 -5.17 3.47 -3.97
C TYR A 19 -5.37 3.32 -5.49
N CYS A 20 -4.29 3.08 -6.24
CA CYS A 20 -4.35 2.92 -7.69
C CYS A 20 -5.17 1.69 -8.12
N VAL A 21 -5.03 0.58 -7.40
CA VAL A 21 -5.84 -0.63 -7.62
C VAL A 21 -7.32 -0.34 -7.32
N HIS A 22 -7.59 0.24 -6.15
CA HIS A 22 -8.96 0.50 -5.68
C HIS A 22 -9.72 1.48 -6.58
N THR A 23 -9.04 2.47 -7.13
CA THR A 23 -9.65 3.48 -8.03
C THR A 23 -9.60 3.09 -9.51
N GLY A 24 -9.04 1.93 -9.84
CA GLY A 24 -8.98 1.45 -11.22
C GLY A 24 -8.08 2.28 -12.14
N LEU A 25 -7.04 2.94 -11.60
CA LEU A 25 -6.16 3.79 -12.42
C LEU A 25 -5.41 3.01 -13.51
N ALA A 26 -5.21 1.72 -13.30
CA ALA A 26 -4.62 0.78 -14.25
C ALA A 26 -5.53 0.43 -15.44
N ALA A 27 -6.78 0.90 -15.49
CA ALA A 27 -7.69 0.62 -16.60
C ALA A 27 -7.08 1.06 -17.95
N GLY A 28 -7.07 0.14 -18.92
CA GLY A 28 -6.49 0.35 -20.25
C GLY A 28 -4.97 0.08 -20.35
N VAL A 29 -4.29 -0.22 -19.24
CA VAL A 29 -2.90 -0.68 -19.26
C VAL A 29 -2.88 -2.20 -19.40
N SER A 30 -2.16 -2.71 -20.41
CA SER A 30 -2.02 -4.15 -20.62
C SER A 30 -1.13 -4.76 -19.53
N GLN A 31 -1.64 -5.73 -18.76
CA GLN A 31 -0.87 -6.41 -17.70
C GLN A 31 -0.18 -5.42 -16.75
N PRO A 32 -0.95 -4.56 -16.06
CA PRO A 32 -0.41 -3.45 -15.30
C PRO A 32 0.55 -3.93 -14.20
N THR A 33 1.76 -3.36 -14.20
CA THR A 33 2.77 -3.53 -13.15
C THR A 33 3.11 -2.18 -12.53
N PHE A 34 3.40 -2.17 -11.23
CA PHE A 34 3.91 -0.98 -10.55
C PHE A 34 5.43 -0.91 -10.61
N THR A 35 5.94 0.27 -10.95
CA THR A 35 7.36 0.61 -10.87
C THR A 35 7.56 1.98 -10.22
N HIS A 36 8.76 2.21 -9.70
CA HIS A 36 9.15 3.52 -9.18
C HIS A 36 9.60 4.39 -10.36
N ASP A 37 8.94 5.53 -10.55
CA ASP A 37 9.30 6.46 -11.62
C ASP A 37 10.40 7.43 -11.15
N LEU A 38 11.10 8.02 -12.11
CA LEU A 38 12.25 8.88 -11.85
C LEU A 38 11.83 10.20 -11.21
N GLY A 39 12.66 10.70 -10.29
CA GLY A 39 12.43 11.98 -9.64
C GLY A 39 13.14 12.10 -8.30
N VAL A 40 12.88 13.22 -7.63
CA VAL A 40 13.42 13.48 -6.28
C VAL A 40 12.31 13.30 -5.25
N THR A 41 12.42 12.24 -4.46
CA THR A 41 11.63 12.06 -3.24
C THR A 41 12.44 12.59 -2.05
N LYS A 42 11.80 13.38 -1.19
CA LYS A 42 12.41 13.89 0.05
C LYS A 42 11.62 13.40 1.24
N TRP A 43 12.28 13.03 2.32
CA TRP A 43 11.61 12.64 3.55
C TRP A 43 12.24 13.25 4.79
N LYS A 44 11.43 13.36 5.85
CA LYS A 44 11.85 13.73 7.19
C LYS A 44 11.33 12.70 8.18
N TYR A 45 12.22 12.21 9.03
CA TYR A 45 11.89 11.36 10.17
C TYR A 45 11.95 12.22 11.45
N ARG A 46 10.83 12.33 12.17
CA ARG A 46 10.70 13.15 13.39
C ARG A 46 10.22 12.37 14.63
N GLY A 47 10.21 11.05 14.54
CA GLY A 47 9.85 10.19 15.66
C GLY A 47 10.28 8.76 15.41
N GLN A 48 10.02 7.89 16.38
CA GLN A 48 10.38 6.48 16.34
C GLN A 48 9.14 5.64 16.63
N LEU A 49 9.02 4.51 15.93
CA LEU A 49 8.07 3.46 16.26
C LEU A 49 8.76 2.47 17.17
N THR A 50 8.17 2.25 18.33
CA THR A 50 8.64 1.31 19.35
C THR A 50 7.59 0.24 19.59
N PRO A 51 7.96 -0.91 20.18
CA PRO A 51 7.00 -1.94 20.57
C PRO A 51 5.93 -1.50 21.59
N LYS A 52 6.04 -0.29 22.17
CA LYS A 52 5.05 0.26 23.11
C LYS A 52 3.92 1.04 22.43
N ASN A 53 4.06 1.30 21.13
CA ASN A 53 3.04 2.02 20.37
C ASN A 53 1.94 1.06 19.94
N ASP A 54 0.69 1.54 19.96
CA ASP A 54 -0.49 0.72 19.75
C ASP A 54 -0.92 0.71 18.28
N ARG A 55 -0.74 1.84 17.58
CA ARG A 55 -1.22 2.01 16.20
C ARG A 55 -0.24 2.78 15.33
N CYS A 56 -0.12 2.31 14.08
CA CYS A 56 0.54 2.99 12.99
C CYS A 56 -0.48 3.29 11.89
N ASP A 57 -0.61 4.55 11.51
CA ASP A 57 -1.47 4.98 10.40
C ASP A 57 -0.61 5.58 9.29
N VAL A 58 -1.00 5.32 8.04
CA VAL A 58 -0.33 5.85 6.85
C VAL A 58 -1.36 6.58 6.00
N GLU A 59 -1.02 7.79 5.60
CA GLU A 59 -1.82 8.61 4.70
C GLU A 59 -0.99 8.95 3.45
N VAL A 60 -1.65 8.95 2.31
CA VAL A 60 -1.08 9.41 1.04
C VAL A 60 -2.03 10.42 0.39
N HIS A 61 -1.47 11.54 -0.05
CA HIS A 61 -2.19 12.66 -0.64
C HIS A 61 -1.76 12.78 -2.09
N ILE A 62 -2.64 12.40 -3.01
CA ILE A 62 -2.37 12.43 -4.45
C ILE A 62 -2.19 13.88 -4.90
N THR A 63 -1.07 14.19 -5.52
CA THR A 63 -0.75 15.53 -6.02
C THR A 63 -0.85 15.63 -7.54
N SER A 64 -0.63 14.53 -8.26
CA SER A 64 -0.82 14.46 -9.72
C SER A 64 -1.12 13.03 -10.18
N VAL A 65 -1.91 12.91 -11.25
CA VAL A 65 -2.16 11.67 -11.99
C VAL A 65 -2.04 11.99 -13.48
N GLU A 66 -1.04 11.42 -14.14
CA GLU A 66 -0.70 11.73 -15.52
C GLU A 66 -0.70 10.47 -16.38
N ARG A 67 -1.46 10.48 -17.47
CA ARG A 67 -1.52 9.37 -18.44
C ARG A 67 -0.67 9.72 -19.64
N ALA A 68 0.42 8.98 -19.86
CA ALA A 68 1.35 9.22 -20.97
C ALA A 68 2.11 7.94 -21.34
N GLY A 69 2.37 7.76 -22.64
CA GLY A 69 3.20 6.65 -23.13
C GLY A 69 2.67 5.26 -22.77
N GLY A 70 1.34 5.06 -22.78
CA GLY A 70 0.71 3.78 -22.45
C GLY A 70 0.73 3.40 -20.98
N GLY A 71 1.17 4.30 -20.09
CA GLY A 71 1.17 4.13 -18.65
C GLY A 71 0.57 5.31 -17.90
N VAL A 72 0.53 5.20 -16.58
CA VAL A 72 0.00 6.20 -15.66
C VAL A 72 1.06 6.49 -14.60
N THR A 73 1.50 7.73 -14.49
CA THR A 73 2.39 8.17 -13.40
C THR A 73 1.53 8.86 -12.33
N ILE A 74 1.75 8.49 -11.07
CA ILE A 74 1.04 9.03 -9.91
C ILE A 74 2.07 9.63 -8.95
N LEU A 75 1.82 10.87 -8.55
CA LEU A 75 2.62 11.57 -7.55
C LEU A 75 1.78 11.74 -6.28
N ALA A 76 2.43 11.63 -5.14
CA ALA A 76 1.80 11.86 -3.85
C ALA A 76 2.78 12.37 -2.80
N ASP A 77 2.23 12.99 -1.75
CA ASP A 77 2.91 13.21 -0.49
C ASP A 77 2.39 12.20 0.54
N GLY A 78 3.26 11.72 1.42
CA GLY A 78 2.97 10.67 2.39
C GLY A 78 3.24 11.10 3.82
N TYR A 79 2.39 10.65 4.73
CA TYR A 79 2.51 10.88 6.16
C TYR A 79 2.39 9.56 6.92
N LEU A 80 3.15 9.42 7.99
CA LEU A 80 3.04 8.29 8.90
C LEU A 80 2.83 8.81 10.31
N TYR A 81 1.84 8.23 10.99
CA TYR A 81 1.44 8.57 12.34
C TYR A 81 1.65 7.38 13.28
N VAL A 82 1.98 7.70 14.52
CA VAL A 82 2.14 6.74 15.62
C VAL A 82 1.31 7.25 16.78
N ASP A 83 0.30 6.49 17.19
CA ASP A 83 -0.62 6.88 18.25
C ASP A 83 -1.10 8.34 18.09
N HIS A 84 -1.52 8.69 16.87
CA HIS A 84 -1.98 10.03 16.44
C HIS A 84 -0.91 11.10 16.22
N LEU A 85 0.37 10.84 16.53
CA LEU A 85 1.45 11.78 16.27
C LEU A 85 2.08 11.54 14.89
N ARG A 86 2.09 12.56 14.04
CA ARG A 86 2.79 12.50 12.75
C ARG A 86 4.30 12.46 12.94
N VAL A 87 4.91 11.32 12.66
CA VAL A 87 6.35 11.12 12.82
C VAL A 87 7.10 11.23 11.50
N TYR A 88 6.54 10.76 10.38
CA TYR A 88 7.20 10.83 9.07
C TYR A 88 6.44 11.72 8.10
N HIS A 89 7.19 12.34 7.20
CA HIS A 89 6.67 13.09 6.06
C HIS A 89 7.57 12.85 4.86
N ALA A 90 7.00 12.28 3.79
CA ALA A 90 7.64 12.13 2.50
C ALA A 90 6.93 13.00 1.47
N THR A 91 7.69 13.68 0.62
CA THR A 91 7.17 14.51 -0.47
C THR A 91 7.71 14.04 -1.80
N GLY A 92 6.86 14.07 -2.83
CA GLY A 92 7.24 13.61 -4.16
C GLY A 92 7.47 12.10 -4.22
N LEU A 93 6.66 11.32 -3.50
CA LEU A 93 6.52 9.89 -3.77
C LEU A 93 5.98 9.73 -5.19
N ARG A 94 6.50 8.74 -5.90
CA ARG A 94 6.14 8.55 -7.30
C ARG A 94 6.12 7.07 -7.65
N ILE A 95 5.01 6.64 -8.23
CA ILE A 95 4.88 5.33 -8.85
C ILE A 95 4.36 5.49 -10.27
N ARG A 96 4.66 4.50 -11.10
CA ARG A 96 4.13 4.37 -12.44
C ARG A 96 3.47 3.01 -12.60
N ILE A 97 2.30 3.03 -13.23
CA ILE A 97 1.62 1.85 -13.74
C ILE A 97 1.99 1.74 -15.21
N GLU A 98 2.68 0.68 -15.57
CA GLU A 98 3.11 0.46 -16.94
C GLU A 98 2.81 -0.96 -17.41
N PRO A 99 2.80 -1.20 -18.74
CA PRO A 99 2.61 -2.53 -19.26
C PRO A 99 3.71 -3.47 -18.78
N GLY A 100 3.31 -4.51 -18.05
CA GLY A 100 4.21 -5.58 -17.62
C GLY A 100 4.52 -6.55 -18.75
N ALA A 101 5.58 -7.33 -18.57
CA ALA A 101 5.76 -8.54 -19.34
C ALA A 101 4.67 -9.55 -18.99
N ALA A 102 4.35 -10.46 -19.92
CA ALA A 102 3.46 -11.58 -19.65
C ALA A 102 3.88 -12.28 -18.36
N PRO A 103 2.93 -12.67 -17.47
CA PRO A 103 3.27 -13.27 -16.20
C PRO A 103 4.15 -14.48 -16.48
N LYS A 104 5.41 -14.42 -16.03
CA LYS A 104 6.25 -15.61 -15.95
C LYS A 104 5.46 -16.58 -15.08
N ALA A 105 5.12 -17.75 -15.63
CA ALA A 105 4.31 -18.76 -14.94
C ALA A 105 4.73 -18.79 -13.47
N ALA A 106 3.82 -18.40 -12.58
CA ALA A 106 4.12 -18.32 -11.16
C ALA A 106 4.77 -19.66 -10.78
N PRO A 107 5.90 -19.67 -10.05
CA PRO A 107 6.40 -20.93 -9.54
C PRO A 107 5.24 -21.54 -8.78
N ARG A 108 4.77 -22.71 -9.26
CA ARG A 108 3.66 -23.42 -8.62
C ARG A 108 4.12 -23.63 -7.19
N LEU A 109 3.57 -22.87 -6.23
CA LEU A 109 3.81 -23.12 -4.82
C LEU A 109 3.53 -24.61 -4.65
N ALA A 110 4.54 -25.36 -4.19
CA ALA A 110 4.33 -26.74 -3.82
C ALA A 110 3.12 -26.76 -2.87
N PRO A 111 2.18 -27.72 -3.02
CA PRO A 111 1.04 -27.78 -2.13
C PRO A 111 1.57 -27.78 -0.69
N ALA A 112 1.11 -26.81 0.10
CA ALA A 112 1.46 -26.72 1.51
C ALA A 112 1.19 -28.09 2.13
N ALA A 113 2.20 -28.66 2.79
CA ALA A 113 2.00 -29.86 3.57
C ALA A 113 0.81 -29.64 4.50
N SER A 114 -0.17 -30.54 4.44
CA SER A 114 -1.42 -30.45 5.18
C SER A 114 -1.14 -30.25 6.67
N ALA A 115 -1.38 -29.03 7.16
CA ALA A 115 -1.43 -28.75 8.59
C ALA A 115 -2.73 -29.31 9.18
N PRO A 116 -2.73 -29.79 10.44
CA PRO A 116 -3.92 -30.35 11.05
C PRO A 116 -5.05 -29.32 11.11
N THR A 117 -6.23 -29.72 10.63
CA THR A 117 -7.45 -28.93 10.62
C THR A 117 -7.91 -28.67 12.04
N ASN A 118 -7.64 -27.47 12.57
CA ASN A 118 -8.48 -26.86 13.59
C ASN A 118 -9.09 -25.59 12.99
N ALA A 119 -10.24 -25.77 12.35
CA ALA A 119 -10.99 -24.67 11.75
C ALA A 119 -11.70 -23.87 12.86
N LEU A 120 -11.21 -22.66 13.16
CA LEU A 120 -12.06 -21.64 13.75
C LEU A 120 -12.99 -21.15 12.64
N LYS A 121 -14.30 -21.43 12.76
CA LYS A 121 -15.31 -20.95 11.80
C LYS A 121 -15.47 -19.43 11.98
N ALA A 122 -14.89 -18.64 11.08
CA ALA A 122 -15.33 -17.27 10.88
C ALA A 122 -16.61 -17.29 10.04
N SER A 123 -17.69 -16.75 10.58
CA SER A 123 -19.01 -16.72 9.94
C SER A 123 -19.12 -15.53 8.99
N ALA A 124 -19.75 -15.71 7.83
CA ALA A 124 -20.02 -14.65 6.86
C ALA A 124 -20.90 -13.50 7.42
N VAL A 125 -21.53 -13.71 8.59
CA VAL A 125 -22.32 -12.70 9.31
C VAL A 125 -21.42 -11.59 9.89
N ASP A 126 -20.16 -11.89 10.21
CA ASP A 126 -19.24 -10.92 10.85
C ASP A 126 -18.72 -9.88 9.85
N ALA A 127 -18.53 -10.25 8.59
CA ALA A 127 -18.02 -9.35 7.55
C ALA A 127 -19.03 -8.26 7.15
N ALA A 128 -20.32 -8.61 7.11
CA ALA A 128 -21.38 -7.65 6.80
C ALA A 128 -21.62 -6.67 7.96
N ALA A 129 -21.53 -7.14 9.21
CA ALA A 129 -21.65 -6.30 10.40
C ALA A 129 -20.48 -5.30 10.50
N MET A 130 -19.25 -5.75 10.21
CA MET A 130 -18.07 -4.89 10.23
C MET A 130 -18.10 -3.81 9.12
N ARG A 131 -18.60 -4.15 7.93
CA ARG A 131 -18.80 -3.17 6.84
C ARG A 131 -19.83 -2.08 7.22
N LYS A 132 -20.91 -2.45 7.93
CA LYS A 132 -21.91 -1.48 8.38
C LYS A 132 -21.37 -0.56 9.48
N ALA A 133 -20.65 -1.11 10.44
CA ALA A 133 -20.05 -0.35 11.54
C ALA A 133 -18.99 0.68 11.09
N LEU A 134 -18.34 0.45 9.95
CA LEU A 134 -17.30 1.34 9.39
C LEU A 134 -17.85 2.44 8.47
N LEU A 135 -19.10 2.32 8.00
CA LEU A 135 -19.69 3.23 7.00
C LEU A 135 -20.77 4.16 7.58
N ASP A 136 -21.27 3.87 8.78
CA ASP A 136 -22.20 4.74 9.50
C ASP A 136 -21.41 5.66 10.46
N VAL A 137 -20.93 6.79 9.93
CA VAL A 137 -20.62 8.04 10.67
C VAL A 137 -21.42 9.18 10.04
#